data_AF-R5BMN9-F1
#
_entry.id   AF-R5BMN9-F1
#
_cell.length_a   1.000
_cell.length_b   1.000
_cell.length_c   1.000
_cell.angle_alpha   90.00
_cell.angle_beta   90.00
_cell.angle_gamma   90.00
#
_symmetry.space_group_name_H-M   'P 1'
#
loop_
_entity.id
_entity.type
_entity.pdbx_description
1 polymer ?
#
loop_
_entity_poly.entity_id
_entity_poly.type
_entity_poly.pdbx_seq_one_letter_code
_entity_poly.pdbx_strand_id
1 'polypeptide(L)' 'MIKESEIEKYMGRIVRLIGVEGTELEGRIINMEGSNDSDNGQYCLVLQVDGKNTEYGIYQNEIQSIEVID' A
#
# COMPACT_ATOMS: atom_id res chain seq x y z
N MET A 1 -8.58 9.64 -2.49
CA MET A 1 -8.63 8.18 -2.73
C MET A 1 -7.45 7.84 -3.61
N ILE A 2 -6.52 7.03 -3.11
CA ILE A 2 -5.28 6.68 -3.83
C ILE A 2 -5.54 5.41 -4.62
N LYS A 3 -5.30 5.47 -5.93
CA LYS A 3 -5.45 4.32 -6.83
C LYS A 3 -4.20 3.44 -6.77
N GLU A 4 -4.35 2.18 -7.11
CA GLU A 4 -3.24 1.22 -7.24
C GLU A 4 -2.05 1.79 -8.02
N SER A 5 -2.30 2.35 -9.21
CA SER A 5 -1.27 2.97 -10.07
C SER A 5 -0.53 4.15 -9.45
N GLU A 6 -1.10 4.80 -8.42
CA GLU A 6 -0.38 5.84 -7.67
C GLU A 6 0.58 5.23 -6.66
N ILE A 7 0.25 4.07 -6.10
CA ILE A 7 1.08 3.36 -5.12
C ILE A 7 2.25 2.65 -5.81
N GLU A 8 2.04 2.13 -7.03
CA GLU A 8 3.09 1.52 -7.88
C GLU A 8 4.32 2.44 -8.06
N LYS A 9 4.11 3.76 -8.08
CA LYS A 9 5.19 4.76 -8.18
C LYS A 9 6.18 4.71 -7.03
N TYR A 10 5.79 4.12 -5.90
CA TYR A 10 6.61 3.99 -4.69
C TYR A 10 7.21 2.57 -4.55
N MET A 11 7.17 1.72 -5.59
CA MET A 11 7.84 0.42 -5.55
C MET A 11 9.31 0.56 -5.16
N GLY A 12 9.72 -0.25 -4.20
CA GLY A 12 11.06 -0.27 -3.64
C GLY A 12 11.34 0.85 -2.63
N ARG A 13 10.45 1.83 -2.42
CA ARG A 13 10.62 2.90 -1.43
C ARG A 13 10.15 2.47 -0.05
N ILE A 14 10.74 3.03 1.01
CA ILE A 14 10.19 2.99 2.36
C ILE A 14 9.16 4.10 2.50
N VAL A 15 7.93 3.72 2.84
CA VAL A 15 6.81 4.65 2.96
C VAL A 15 6.12 4.50 4.31
N ARG A 16 5.43 5.57 4.72
CA ARG A 16 4.34 5.56 5.70
C ARG A 16 3.03 5.73 4.94
N LEU A 17 2.16 4.73 5.04
CA LEU A 17 0.80 4.76 4.53
C LEU A 17 -0.11 5.23 5.66
N ILE A 18 -0.92 6.25 5.39
CA ILE A 18 -1.89 6.78 6.35
C ILE A 18 -3.28 6.42 5.82
N GLY A 19 -3.99 5.61 6.59
CA GLY A 19 -5.35 5.18 6.29
C GLY A 19 -6.39 6.23 6.70
N VAL A 20 -7.59 6.14 6.11
CA VAL A 20 -8.70 7.08 6.39
C VAL A 20 -9.20 7.04 7.84
N GLU A 21 -8.98 5.95 8.56
CA GLU A 21 -9.29 5.81 9.99
C GLU A 21 -8.09 6.17 10.90
N GLY A 22 -7.04 6.76 10.35
CA GLY A 22 -5.81 7.10 11.08
C GLY A 22 -4.89 5.91 11.35
N THR A 23 -5.13 4.77 10.72
CA THR A 23 -4.19 3.64 10.74
C THR A 23 -2.91 4.02 10.02
N GLU A 24 -1.75 3.71 10.60
CA GLU A 24 -0.45 3.94 9.98
C GLU A 24 0.26 2.62 9.72
N LEU A 25 0.78 2.45 8.51
CA LEU A 25 1.61 1.30 8.13
C LEU A 25 2.93 1.80 7.56
N GLU A 26 4.04 1.34 8.11
CA GLU A 26 5.37 1.68 7.63
C GLU A 26 6.06 0.44 7.05
N GLY A 27 6.71 0.60 5.92
CA GLY A 27 7.49 -0.48 5.32
C GLY A 27 8.01 -0.15 3.94
N ARG A 28 8.93 -0.98 3.46
CA ARG A 28 9.36 -0.93 2.05
C ARG A 28 8.31 -1.60 1.19
N ILE A 29 7.82 -0.93 0.16
CA ILE A 29 6.92 -1.60 -0.78
C ILE A 29 7.72 -2.52 -1.70
N ILE A 30 7.42 -3.83 -1.68
CA ILE A 30 8.19 -4.83 -2.43
C ILE A 30 7.38 -5.53 -3.51
N ASN A 31 6.05 -5.57 -3.38
CA ASN A 31 5.17 -6.15 -4.36
C ASN A 31 3.77 -5.54 -4.23
N MET A 32 3.02 -5.60 -5.31
CA MET A 32 1.62 -5.25 -5.38
C MET A 32 0.92 -6.19 -6.34
N GLU A 33 -0.18 -6.76 -5.90
CA GLU A 33 -1.03 -7.58 -6.77
C GLU A 33 -2.41 -6.92 -6.83
N GLY A 34 -2.73 -6.36 -8.00
CA GLY A 34 -4.08 -5.91 -8.28
C GLY A 34 -5.06 -7.07 -8.20
N SER A 35 -6.23 -6.87 -7.60
CA SER A 35 -7.26 -7.90 -7.70
C SER A 35 -7.75 -7.95 -9.15
N ASN A 36 -7.79 -9.16 -9.73
CA ASN A 36 -8.41 -9.40 -11.04
C ASN A 36 -9.91 -9.04 -11.07
N ASP A 37 -10.53 -8.74 -9.91
CA ASP A 37 -11.85 -8.16 -9.80
C ASP A 37 -11.75 -6.62 -9.82
N SER A 38 -11.61 -6.09 -11.02
CA SER A 38 -11.52 -4.66 -11.34
C SER A 38 -12.71 -3.81 -10.84
N ASP A 39 -13.77 -4.43 -10.31
CA ASP A 39 -14.98 -3.73 -9.84
C ASP A 39 -14.96 -3.36 -8.35
N ASN A 40 -14.14 -4.01 -7.51
CA ASN A 40 -14.17 -3.79 -6.05
C ASN A 40 -13.05 -2.89 -5.51
N GLY A 41 -12.09 -2.51 -6.36
CA GLY A 41 -11.00 -1.60 -5.97
C GLY A 41 -10.13 -2.14 -4.82
N GLN A 42 -10.05 -3.45 -4.65
CA GLN A 42 -9.14 -4.10 -3.70
C GLN A 42 -7.82 -4.42 -4.40
N TYR A 43 -6.71 -4.29 -3.67
CA TYR A 43 -5.38 -4.74 -4.08
C TYR A 43 -4.66 -5.32 -2.87
N CYS A 44 -3.76 -6.28 -3.13
CA CYS A 44 -2.86 -6.81 -2.12
C CYS A 44 -1.55 -6.02 -2.16
N LEU A 45 -1.21 -5.36 -1.05
CA LEU A 45 0.05 -4.66 -0.88
C LEU A 45 1.00 -5.50 -0.04
N VAL A 46 2.22 -5.70 -0.52
CA VAL A 46 3.26 -6.38 0.25
C VAL A 46 4.28 -5.37 0.74
N LEU A 47 4.40 -5.25 2.06
CA LEU A 47 5.40 -4.43 2.72
C LEU A 47 6.47 -5.31 3.35
N GLN A 48 7.74 -4.89 3.22
CA GLN A 48 8.82 -5.41 4.02
C GLN A 48 9.00 -4.56 5.28
N VAL A 49 8.79 -5.18 6.44
CA VAL A 49 8.91 -4.59 7.78
C VAL A 49 9.90 -5.44 8.58
N ASP A 50 10.96 -4.83 9.10
CA ASP A 50 12.01 -5.52 9.86
C ASP A 50 12.60 -6.76 9.14
N GLY A 51 12.73 -6.68 7.81
CA GLY A 51 13.24 -7.77 6.97
C GLY A 51 12.26 -8.92 6.73
N LYS A 52 11.00 -8.79 7.19
CA LYS A 52 9.90 -9.74 6.92
C LYS A 52 8.91 -9.15 5.94
N ASN A 53 8.42 -9.98 5.03
CA ASN A 53 7.39 -9.57 4.09
C ASN A 53 6.01 -9.83 4.72
N THR A 54 5.16 -8.81 4.74
CA THR A 54 3.80 -8.85 5.27
C THR A 54 2.84 -8.40 4.18
N GLU A 55 1.78 -9.18 3.97
CA GLU A 55 0.74 -8.91 2.98
C GLU A 55 -0.44 -8.20 3.65
N TYR A 56 -0.95 -7.16 2.99
CA TYR A 56 -2.09 -6.37 3.43
C TYR A 56 -3.12 -6.33 2.29
N GLY A 57 -4.32 -6.83 2.56
CA GLY A 57 -5.47 -6.55 1.68
C GLY A 57 -5.94 -5.13 1.93
N ILE A 58 -5.88 -4.28 0.91
CA ILE A 58 -6.21 -2.86 1.02
C ILE A 58 -7.23 -2.49 -0.05
N TYR A 59 -8.24 -1.71 0.35
CA TYR A 59 -9.18 -1.09 -0.57
C TYR A 59 -8.68 0.30 -1.02
N GLN A 60 -8.95 0.69 -2.26
CA GLN A 60 -8.58 2.02 -2.80
C GLN A 60 -9.06 3.19 -1.93
N ASN A 61 -10.19 3.03 -1.24
CA ASN A 61 -10.75 4.03 -0.34
C ASN A 61 -10.16 4.03 1.07
N GLU A 62 -9.29 3.09 1.42
CA GLU A 62 -8.71 3.00 2.76
C GLU A 62 -7.46 3.86 2.92
N ILE A 63 -6.73 4.18 1.85
CA ILE A 63 -5.51 5.02 1.93
C ILE A 63 -5.86 6.50 1.69
N GLN A 64 -5.52 7.33 2.69
CA GLN A 64 -5.65 8.78 2.64
C GLN A 64 -4.40 9.44 2.03
N SER A 65 -3.21 9.07 2.50
CA SER A 65 -1.94 9.63 2.02
C SER A 65 -0.79 8.64 2.10
N ILE A 66 0.28 8.92 1.34
CA ILE A 66 1.53 8.16 1.31
C ILE A 66 2.66 9.16 1.51
N GLU A 67 3.51 8.90 2.49
CA GLU A 67 4.71 9.68 2.77
C GLU A 67 5.94 8.82 2.53
N VAL A 68 6.92 9.35 1.81
CA VAL A 68 8.19 8.64 1.59
C VAL A 68 9.16 9.01 2.70
N ILE A 69 9.79 8.02 3.33
CA ILE A 69 10.57 8.17 4.56
C ILE A 69 11.99 7.55 4.49
N ASP A 70 12.46 7.19 3.29
CA ASP A 70 13.85 6.81 3.02
C ASP A 70 14.74 7.96 2.51
#